data_AF-A0A1J4KWF0-F1
#
_entry.id   AF-A0A1J4KWF0-F1
#
_cell.length_a   1.000
_cell.length_b   1.000
_cell.length_c   1.000
_cell.angle_alpha   90.00
_cell.angle_beta   90.00
_cell.angle_gamma   90.00
#
_symmetry.space_group_name_H-M   'P 1'
#
loop_
_entity.id
_entity.type
_entity.pdbx_description
1 polymer ?
#
loop_
_entity_poly.entity_id
_entity_poly.type
_entity_poly.pdbx_seq_one_letter_code
_entity_poly.pdbx_strand_id
1 'polypeptide(L)'
;MLNTSLQSESGSFQYIEVRDFQRRISELQRANLNLKMIIIDRENQMSRAMVDGKIDKEIITEYIQTAKQTDELKSEIRDLKSELEEAKNTIIELKLQNNAQKDVEDQLRNDMSSLKAKNNLYESREIPESPNSSRNMATLKLELSKLKQDIATQEAKNAELMVEKLNLQSRLNDYENDGIRNESEVTRIKRLLNETKSELSVMKTENDHLKSEIESLNKQIQEKTDKITSKSKKVRSLKRLAQSNTNEINMYNSKFQKRSIMFQSQFDDFVKSVSEQVSVIKEKIEKAQISSQQGVSNLLNNRSKKYQSKVYRQTEIVQRLASLCAKIANIQSSNVPGIDDLMNDPSTLEFFIGRVQSAIEMQRAAFQSDLNKIEIQAKQSIQQQKSALSTTVARFMTNLQGSMNEMTKTLHQDHLQLIGALTMSDDSISE
;
A
#
# COMPACT_ATOMS: atom_id res chain seq x y z
N MET A 1 -89.88 93.76 -0.39
CA MET A 1 -89.68 92.65 0.56
C MET A 1 -90.28 91.39 -0.05
N LEU A 2 -89.44 90.51 -0.57
CA LEU A 2 -89.70 89.06 -0.76
C LEU A 2 -88.41 88.50 -1.34
N ASN A 3 -87.51 88.14 -0.42
CA ASN A 3 -86.25 87.47 -0.68
C ASN A 3 -86.55 85.98 -0.57
N THR A 4 -86.44 85.21 -1.65
CA THR A 4 -86.42 83.74 -1.57
C THR A 4 -85.23 83.20 -2.30
N SER A 5 -84.48 82.42 -1.53
CA SER A 5 -83.23 81.74 -1.84
C SER A 5 -83.48 80.57 -2.78
N LEU A 6 -82.72 80.48 -3.87
CA LEU A 6 -82.49 79.25 -4.63
C LEU A 6 -81.03 79.26 -5.07
N GLN A 7 -80.18 78.86 -4.12
CA GLN A 7 -78.74 78.69 -4.30
C GLN A 7 -78.46 77.22 -4.61
N SER A 8 -77.71 77.00 -5.69
CA SER A 8 -76.67 75.97 -5.84
C SER A 8 -77.03 74.49 -5.59
N GLU A 9 -77.42 73.76 -6.64
CA GLU A 9 -77.24 72.29 -6.66
C GLU A 9 -76.68 71.70 -7.97
N SER A 10 -76.68 72.39 -9.12
CA SER A 10 -76.23 71.77 -10.38
C SER A 10 -74.71 71.73 -10.63
N GLY A 11 -73.90 72.40 -9.80
CA GLY A 11 -72.43 72.38 -9.93
C GLY A 11 -71.73 71.23 -9.19
N SER A 12 -72.43 70.52 -8.30
CA SER A 12 -71.82 69.44 -7.50
C SER A 12 -71.78 68.10 -8.25
N PHE A 13 -72.70 67.87 -9.19
CA PHE A 13 -72.80 66.58 -9.90
C PHE A 13 -71.64 66.33 -10.88
N GLN A 14 -71.17 67.32 -11.63
CA GLN A 14 -70.04 67.15 -12.56
C GLN A 14 -68.67 67.00 -11.87
N TYR A 15 -68.49 67.61 -10.69
CA TYR A 15 -67.23 67.52 -9.94
C TYR A 15 -67.09 66.18 -9.22
N ILE A 16 -68.20 65.54 -8.87
CA ILE A 16 -68.24 64.19 -8.26
C ILE A 16 -67.86 63.15 -9.31
N GLU A 17 -68.39 63.23 -10.53
CA GLU A 17 -68.08 62.28 -11.61
C GLU A 17 -66.60 62.28 -12.04
N VAL A 18 -65.97 63.47 -12.12
CA VAL A 18 -64.54 63.56 -12.47
C VAL A 18 -63.66 63.01 -11.34
N ARG A 19 -63.99 63.29 -10.07
CA ARG A 19 -63.27 62.70 -8.93
C ARG A 19 -63.44 61.19 -8.85
N ASP A 20 -64.63 60.69 -9.14
CA ASP A 20 -64.90 59.25 -9.15
C ASP A 20 -64.16 58.54 -10.30
N PHE A 21 -64.07 59.16 -11.48
CA PHE A 21 -63.23 58.67 -12.57
C PHE A 21 -61.75 58.63 -12.20
N GLN A 22 -61.24 59.70 -11.61
CA GLN A 22 -59.83 59.81 -11.23
C GLN A 22 -59.47 58.86 -10.08
N ARG A 23 -60.40 58.65 -9.14
CA ARG A 23 -60.31 57.61 -8.11
C ARG A 23 -60.27 56.22 -8.73
N ARG A 24 -61.14 55.93 -9.70
CA ARG A 24 -61.21 54.62 -10.36
C ARG A 24 -59.97 54.33 -11.21
N ILE A 25 -59.40 55.33 -11.86
CA ILE A 25 -58.10 55.23 -12.56
C ILE A 25 -56.99 54.90 -11.56
N SER A 26 -56.97 55.56 -10.40
CA SER A 26 -55.96 55.32 -9.36
C SER A 26 -56.08 53.91 -8.76
N GLU A 27 -57.31 53.43 -8.53
CA GLU A 27 -57.60 52.07 -8.07
C GLU A 27 -57.15 51.02 -9.11
N LEU A 28 -57.42 51.25 -10.40
CA LEU A 28 -56.96 50.39 -11.50
C LEU A 28 -55.43 50.37 -11.61
N GLN A 29 -54.76 51.52 -11.48
CA GLN A 29 -53.30 51.60 -11.49
C GLN A 29 -52.69 50.83 -10.30
N ARG A 30 -53.29 50.94 -9.11
CA ARG A 30 -52.87 50.20 -7.92
C ARG A 30 -53.07 48.69 -8.07
N ALA A 31 -54.21 48.27 -8.64
CA ALA A 31 -54.48 46.87 -8.95
C ALA A 31 -53.49 46.31 -9.98
N ASN A 32 -53.15 47.08 -11.02
CA ASN A 32 -52.17 46.70 -12.03
C ASN A 32 -50.77 46.52 -11.44
N LEU A 33 -50.33 47.44 -10.57
CA LEU A 33 -49.07 47.30 -9.83
C LEU A 33 -49.06 46.06 -8.93
N ASN A 34 -50.17 45.77 -8.24
CA ASN A 34 -50.29 44.59 -7.40
C ASN A 34 -50.20 43.29 -8.21
N LEU A 35 -50.89 43.22 -9.36
CA LEU A 35 -50.81 42.08 -10.27
C LEU A 35 -49.39 41.86 -10.81
N LYS A 36 -48.68 42.93 -11.19
CA LYS A 36 -47.28 42.84 -11.63
C LYS A 36 -46.37 42.29 -10.53
N MET A 37 -46.56 42.73 -9.29
CA MET A 37 -45.85 42.22 -8.12
C MET A 37 -46.10 40.72 -7.91
N ILE A 38 -47.37 40.29 -7.97
CA ILE A 38 -47.75 38.88 -7.84
C ILE A 38 -47.10 38.04 -8.95
N ILE A 39 -47.13 38.51 -10.20
CA ILE A 39 -46.49 37.81 -11.33
C ILE A 39 -44.99 37.62 -11.08
N ILE A 40 -44.28 38.67 -10.67
CA ILE A 40 -42.84 38.62 -10.37
C ILE A 40 -42.54 37.61 -9.25
N ASP A 41 -43.30 37.64 -8.16
CA ASP A 41 -43.10 36.69 -7.04
C ASP A 41 -43.35 35.25 -7.48
N ARG A 42 -44.34 35.01 -8.36
CA ARG A 42 -44.63 33.68 -8.90
C ARG A 42 -43.60 33.20 -9.89
N GLU A 43 -43.09 34.06 -10.76
CA GLU A 43 -41.97 33.72 -11.67
C GLU A 43 -40.71 33.35 -10.88
N ASN A 44 -40.43 34.05 -9.78
CA ASN A 44 -39.33 33.75 -8.88
C ASN A 44 -39.51 32.40 -8.16
N GLN A 45 -40.73 32.09 -7.69
CA GLN A 45 -41.05 30.80 -7.08
C GLN A 45 -40.92 29.65 -8.08
N MET A 46 -41.42 29.83 -9.31
CA MET A 46 -41.32 28.84 -10.37
C MET A 46 -39.86 28.60 -10.78
N SER A 47 -39.07 29.67 -10.88
CA SER A 47 -37.63 29.58 -11.17
C SER A 47 -36.89 28.78 -10.10
N ARG A 48 -37.21 29.00 -8.81
CA ARG A 48 -36.65 28.20 -7.70
C ARG A 48 -37.08 26.73 -7.77
N ALA A 49 -38.36 26.46 -8.00
CA ALA A 49 -38.87 25.09 -8.13
C ALA A 49 -38.25 24.34 -9.32
N MET A 50 -37.98 25.02 -10.44
CA MET A 50 -37.29 24.44 -11.59
C MET A 50 -35.81 24.15 -11.31
N VAL A 51 -35.14 24.97 -10.50
CA VAL A 51 -33.75 24.76 -10.07
C VAL A 51 -33.63 23.60 -9.07
N ASP A 52 -34.59 23.46 -8.16
CA ASP A 52 -34.55 22.45 -7.09
C ASP A 52 -35.05 21.06 -7.53
N GLY A 53 -35.61 20.93 -8.75
CA GLY A 53 -35.96 19.66 -9.38
C GLY A 53 -37.09 18.86 -8.71
N LYS A 54 -37.73 19.41 -7.67
CA LYS A 54 -38.86 18.81 -6.96
C LYS A 54 -40.16 19.49 -7.35
N ILE A 55 -40.77 19.01 -8.42
CA ILE A 55 -42.13 19.41 -8.80
C ILE A 55 -43.11 18.51 -8.06
N ASP A 56 -43.53 18.92 -6.87
CA ASP A 56 -44.57 18.21 -6.12
C ASP A 56 -45.96 18.54 -6.67
N LYS A 57 -46.93 17.64 -6.43
CA LYS A 57 -48.32 17.73 -6.91
C LYS A 57 -49.00 19.05 -6.55
N GLU A 58 -48.58 19.69 -5.47
CA GLU A 58 -49.08 20.99 -5.01
C GLU A 58 -48.70 22.12 -5.98
N ILE A 59 -47.45 22.13 -6.47
CA ILE A 59 -46.96 23.09 -7.47
C ILE A 59 -47.71 22.94 -8.79
N ILE A 60 -47.99 21.70 -9.21
CA ILE A 60 -48.77 21.42 -10.43
C ILE A 60 -50.21 21.93 -10.27
N THR A 61 -50.82 21.71 -9.11
CA THR A 61 -52.20 22.13 -8.85
C THR A 61 -52.30 23.65 -8.81
N GLU A 62 -51.32 24.32 -8.21
CA GLU A 62 -51.24 25.78 -8.15
C GLU A 62 -50.98 26.39 -9.54
N TYR A 63 -50.17 25.76 -10.38
CA TYR A 63 -49.98 26.16 -11.76
C TYR A 63 -51.27 26.08 -12.58
N ILE A 64 -52.03 24.98 -12.43
CA ILE A 64 -53.34 24.81 -13.08
C ILE A 64 -54.32 25.89 -12.62
N GLN A 65 -54.34 26.20 -11.31
CA GLN A 65 -55.20 27.26 -10.76
C GLN A 65 -54.83 28.64 -11.33
N THR A 66 -53.54 28.93 -11.42
CA THR A 66 -53.03 30.20 -11.96
C THR A 66 -53.32 30.33 -13.46
N ALA A 67 -53.21 29.24 -14.21
CA ALA A 67 -53.59 29.20 -15.62
C ALA A 67 -55.07 29.52 -15.82
N LYS A 68 -55.96 28.95 -15.00
CA LYS A 68 -57.41 29.25 -15.03
C LYS A 68 -57.70 30.73 -14.75
N GLN A 69 -57.09 31.28 -13.69
CA GLN A 69 -57.24 32.71 -13.36
C GLN A 69 -56.72 33.60 -14.50
N THR A 70 -55.63 33.19 -15.16
CA THR A 70 -55.09 33.90 -16.32
C THR A 70 -56.07 33.88 -17.50
N ASP A 71 -56.74 32.76 -17.75
CA ASP A 71 -57.72 32.64 -18.82
C ASP A 71 -59.01 33.42 -18.53
N GLU A 72 -59.45 33.46 -17.27
CA GLU A 72 -60.54 34.32 -16.81
C GLU A 72 -60.22 35.80 -17.03
N LEU A 73 -59.03 36.26 -16.59
CA LEU A 73 -58.59 37.63 -16.81
C LEU A 73 -58.45 37.98 -18.30
N LYS A 74 -58.02 37.04 -19.15
CA LYS A 74 -57.99 37.23 -20.61
C LYS A 74 -59.39 37.32 -21.22
N SER A 75 -60.39 36.69 -20.61
CA SER A 75 -61.79 36.84 -21.02
C SER A 75 -62.29 38.23 -20.66
N GLU A 76 -62.08 38.66 -19.41
CA GLU A 76 -62.49 39.98 -18.93
C GLU A 76 -61.84 41.12 -19.75
N ILE A 77 -60.56 40.98 -20.12
CA ILE A 77 -59.88 41.94 -21.01
C ILE A 77 -60.53 41.99 -22.40
N ARG A 78 -61.02 40.86 -22.93
CA ARG A 78 -61.71 40.83 -24.22
C ARG A 78 -63.07 41.53 -24.14
N ASP A 79 -63.81 41.30 -23.07
CA ASP A 79 -65.12 41.92 -22.84
C ASP A 79 -64.97 43.44 -22.69
N LEU A 80 -64.04 43.91 -21.84
CA LEU A 80 -63.73 45.34 -21.67
C LEU A 80 -63.27 46.00 -22.98
N LYS A 81 -62.53 45.27 -23.82
CA LYS A 81 -62.11 45.78 -25.13
C LYS A 81 -63.30 45.92 -26.09
N SER A 82 -64.27 45.01 -26.01
CA SER A 82 -65.52 45.11 -26.78
C SER A 82 -66.34 46.32 -26.33
N GLU A 83 -66.53 46.51 -25.02
CA GLU A 83 -67.23 47.67 -24.45
C GLU A 83 -66.55 49.00 -24.84
N LEU A 84 -65.21 49.04 -24.87
CA LEU A 84 -64.46 50.21 -25.30
C LEU A 84 -64.71 50.57 -26.77
N GLU A 85 -64.76 49.58 -27.67
CA GLU A 85 -65.05 49.83 -29.08
C GLU A 85 -66.51 50.26 -29.30
N GLU A 86 -67.46 49.70 -28.55
CA GLU A 86 -68.85 50.16 -28.56
C GLU A 86 -68.97 51.62 -28.11
N ALA A 87 -68.31 51.98 -27.00
CA ALA A 87 -68.28 53.36 -26.52
C ALA A 87 -67.65 54.33 -27.54
N LYS A 88 -66.58 53.92 -28.23
CA LYS A 88 -65.98 54.73 -29.31
C LYS A 88 -66.97 54.97 -30.45
N ASN A 89 -67.72 53.94 -30.86
CA ASN A 89 -68.73 54.07 -31.91
C ASN A 89 -69.84 55.05 -31.49
N THR A 90 -70.33 54.95 -30.26
CA THR A 90 -71.32 55.89 -29.70
C THR A 90 -70.80 57.34 -29.71
N ILE A 91 -69.52 57.56 -29.37
CA ILE A 91 -68.89 58.89 -29.43
C ILE A 91 -68.86 59.43 -30.87
N ILE A 92 -68.58 58.58 -31.86
CA ILE A 92 -68.58 58.96 -33.27
C ILE A 92 -69.99 59.37 -33.72
N GLU A 93 -71.02 58.59 -33.35
CA GLU A 93 -72.42 58.91 -33.66
C GLU A 93 -72.87 60.23 -33.03
N LEU A 94 -72.55 60.46 -31.75
CA LEU A 94 -72.86 61.71 -31.06
C LEU A 94 -72.16 62.92 -31.70
N LYS A 95 -70.91 62.76 -32.18
CA LYS A 95 -70.21 63.81 -32.94
C LYS A 95 -70.93 64.15 -34.25
N LEU A 96 -71.42 63.15 -34.97
CA LEU A 96 -72.17 63.36 -36.21
C LEU A 96 -73.49 64.09 -35.93
N GLN A 97 -74.24 63.68 -34.90
CA GLN A 97 -75.47 64.36 -34.49
C GLN A 97 -75.23 65.81 -34.07
N ASN A 98 -74.16 66.08 -33.33
CA ASN A 98 -73.81 67.44 -32.90
C ASN A 98 -73.47 68.36 -34.10
N ASN A 99 -72.78 67.83 -35.11
CA ASN A 99 -72.52 68.58 -36.34
C ASN A 99 -73.82 68.88 -37.11
N ALA A 100 -74.73 67.91 -37.22
CA ALA A 100 -76.03 68.14 -37.86
C ALA A 100 -76.88 69.19 -37.13
N GLN A 101 -76.84 69.21 -35.79
CA GLN A 101 -77.52 70.25 -35.00
C GLN A 101 -76.92 71.64 -35.23
N LYS A 102 -75.59 71.73 -35.38
CA LYS A 102 -74.91 72.98 -35.71
C LYS A 102 -75.35 73.55 -37.06
N ASP A 103 -75.52 72.71 -38.07
CA ASP A 103 -76.03 73.14 -39.38
C ASP A 103 -77.47 73.70 -39.28
N VAL A 104 -78.32 73.08 -38.45
CA VAL A 104 -79.68 73.59 -38.16
C VAL A 104 -79.63 74.93 -37.44
N GLU A 105 -78.71 75.11 -36.50
CA GLU A 105 -78.53 76.37 -35.79
C GLU A 105 -78.10 77.51 -36.73
N ASP A 106 -77.15 77.24 -37.63
CA ASP A 106 -76.70 78.20 -38.64
C ASP A 106 -77.84 78.59 -39.60
N GLN A 107 -78.70 77.65 -39.97
CA GLN A 107 -79.90 77.91 -40.78
C GLN A 107 -80.89 78.84 -40.05
N LEU A 108 -81.20 78.52 -38.79
CA LEU A 108 -82.10 79.35 -37.96
C LEU A 108 -81.53 80.77 -37.74
N ARG A 109 -80.22 80.90 -37.61
CA ARG A 109 -79.53 82.19 -37.47
C ARG A 109 -79.68 83.05 -38.73
N ASN A 110 -79.60 82.44 -39.92
CA ASN A 110 -79.84 83.11 -41.19
C ASN A 110 -81.30 83.57 -41.32
N ASP A 111 -82.26 82.69 -40.98
CA ASP A 111 -83.69 83.02 -41.00
C ASP A 111 -84.02 84.19 -40.06
N MET A 112 -83.46 84.18 -38.85
CA MET A 112 -83.61 85.25 -37.88
C MET A 112 -83.06 86.59 -38.38
N SER A 113 -81.91 86.56 -39.08
CA SER A 113 -81.31 87.76 -39.68
C SER A 113 -82.18 88.34 -40.81
N SER A 114 -82.78 87.47 -41.62
CA SER A 114 -83.69 87.84 -42.71
C SER A 114 -85.00 88.46 -42.18
N LEU A 115 -85.56 87.87 -41.12
CA LEU A 115 -86.73 88.42 -40.42
C LEU A 115 -86.44 89.79 -39.78
N LYS A 116 -85.25 89.97 -39.19
CA LYS A 116 -84.82 91.24 -38.59
C LYS A 116 -84.71 92.35 -39.64
N ALA A 117 -84.18 92.05 -40.82
CA ALA A 117 -84.13 93.00 -41.94
C ALA A 117 -85.54 93.40 -42.42
N LYS A 118 -86.47 92.43 -42.45
CA LYS A 118 -87.87 92.67 -42.83
C LYS A 118 -88.61 93.55 -41.81
N ASN A 119 -88.32 93.38 -40.53
CA ASN A 119 -88.91 94.19 -39.46
C ASN A 119 -88.49 95.67 -39.55
N ASN A 120 -87.21 95.93 -39.82
CA ASN A 120 -86.68 97.30 -39.98
C ASN A 120 -87.33 98.08 -41.16
N LEU A 121 -87.81 97.39 -42.19
CA LEU A 121 -88.54 98.02 -43.31
C LEU A 121 -89.93 98.53 -42.90
N TYR A 122 -90.58 97.88 -41.93
CA TYR A 122 -91.88 98.31 -41.43
C TYR A 122 -91.77 99.52 -40.48
N GLU A 123 -90.67 99.64 -39.74
CA GLU A 123 -90.38 100.81 -38.88
C GLU A 123 -90.06 102.10 -39.65
N SER A 124 -89.76 102.03 -40.95
CA SER A 124 -89.33 103.18 -41.77
C SER A 124 -90.49 103.95 -42.44
N ARG A 125 -91.75 103.66 -42.12
CA ARG A 125 -92.93 104.25 -42.77
C ARG A 125 -93.64 105.23 -41.83
N GLU A 126 -93.21 106.49 -41.85
CA GLU A 126 -93.88 107.59 -41.15
C GLU A 126 -95.26 107.90 -41.78
N ILE A 127 -96.30 107.97 -40.94
CA ILE A 127 -97.65 108.41 -41.29
C ILE A 127 -98.01 109.62 -40.40
N PRO A 128 -98.69 110.67 -40.92
CA PRO A 128 -98.88 111.95 -40.23
C PRO A 128 -99.98 111.87 -39.17
N GLU A 129 -99.77 112.52 -38.03
CA GLU A 129 -100.73 112.53 -36.93
C GLU A 129 -101.77 113.66 -37.04
N SER A 130 -103.04 113.24 -37.10
CA SER A 130 -104.23 113.95 -36.63
C SER A 130 -104.79 113.19 -35.39
N PRO A 131 -105.88 113.60 -34.71
CA PRO A 131 -106.08 113.45 -33.25
C PRO A 131 -106.38 112.03 -32.69
N ASN A 132 -105.87 110.98 -33.34
CA ASN A 132 -105.66 109.63 -32.80
C ASN A 132 -104.28 109.46 -32.09
N SER A 133 -103.43 110.49 -32.07
CA SER A 133 -102.06 110.50 -31.50
C SER A 133 -101.92 109.93 -30.10
N SER A 134 -102.92 110.08 -29.22
CA SER A 134 -102.83 109.56 -27.85
C SER A 134 -102.84 108.02 -27.80
N ARG A 135 -103.61 107.38 -28.69
CA ARG A 135 -103.70 105.92 -28.80
C ARG A 135 -102.51 105.35 -29.56
N ASN A 136 -102.05 106.05 -30.59
CA ASN A 136 -100.84 105.71 -31.34
C ASN A 136 -99.59 105.85 -30.47
N MET A 137 -99.48 106.90 -29.66
CA MET A 137 -98.38 107.06 -28.72
C MET A 137 -98.38 105.99 -27.61
N ALA A 138 -99.54 105.55 -27.15
CA ALA A 138 -99.64 104.41 -26.23
C ALA A 138 -99.18 103.10 -26.90
N THR A 139 -99.51 102.90 -28.18
CA THR A 139 -99.09 101.74 -28.97
C THR A 139 -97.59 101.76 -29.25
N LEU A 140 -97.04 102.90 -29.66
CA LEU A 140 -95.59 103.10 -29.86
C LEU A 140 -94.80 102.94 -28.56
N LYS A 141 -95.35 103.39 -27.41
CA LYS A 141 -94.73 103.11 -26.09
C LYS A 141 -94.72 101.63 -25.77
N LEU A 142 -95.78 100.89 -26.10
CA LEU A 142 -95.85 99.45 -25.90
C LEU A 142 -94.85 98.71 -26.81
N GLU A 143 -94.77 99.09 -28.09
CA GLU A 143 -93.80 98.55 -29.05
C GLU A 143 -92.35 98.86 -28.62
N LEU A 144 -92.08 100.08 -28.15
CA LEU A 144 -90.77 100.46 -27.64
C LEU A 144 -90.40 99.71 -26.35
N SER A 145 -91.37 99.46 -25.46
CA SER A 145 -91.16 98.59 -24.31
C SER A 145 -90.87 97.14 -24.72
N LYS A 146 -91.55 96.61 -25.74
CA LYS A 146 -91.31 95.27 -26.27
C LYS A 146 -89.93 95.17 -26.92
N LEU A 147 -89.53 96.14 -27.73
CA LEU A 147 -88.20 96.21 -28.33
C LEU A 147 -87.10 96.28 -27.28
N LYS A 148 -87.30 97.06 -26.20
CA LYS A 148 -86.35 97.08 -25.07
C LYS A 148 -86.23 95.72 -24.39
N GLN A 149 -87.34 95.01 -24.22
CA GLN A 149 -87.34 93.66 -23.66
C GLN A 149 -86.61 92.67 -24.58
N ASP A 150 -86.84 92.75 -25.90
CA ASP A 150 -86.17 91.93 -26.90
C ASP A 150 -84.66 92.21 -26.94
N ILE A 151 -84.24 93.48 -26.85
CA ILE A 151 -82.83 93.88 -26.73
C ILE A 151 -82.21 93.28 -25.46
N ALA A 152 -82.85 93.43 -24.31
CA ALA A 152 -82.34 92.88 -23.05
C ALA A 152 -82.21 91.35 -23.10
N THR A 153 -83.15 90.66 -23.75
CA THR A 153 -83.12 89.22 -23.95
C THR A 153 -81.99 88.81 -24.90
N GLN A 154 -81.77 89.58 -25.97
CA GLN A 154 -80.68 89.35 -26.90
C GLN A 154 -79.31 89.60 -26.26
N GLU A 155 -79.17 90.62 -25.41
CA GLU A 155 -77.95 90.89 -24.64
C GLU A 155 -77.65 89.75 -23.65
N ALA A 156 -78.68 89.23 -22.96
CA ALA A 156 -78.53 88.06 -22.10
C ALA A 156 -78.04 86.84 -22.89
N LYS A 157 -78.66 86.54 -24.04
CA LYS A 157 -78.24 85.43 -24.92
C LYS A 157 -76.81 85.63 -25.44
N ASN A 158 -76.41 86.85 -25.78
CA ASN A 158 -75.05 87.14 -26.21
C ASN A 158 -74.04 86.92 -25.07
N ALA A 159 -74.39 87.26 -23.84
CA ALA A 159 -73.55 86.99 -22.66
C ALA A 159 -73.39 85.48 -22.41
N GLU A 160 -74.48 84.70 -22.53
CA GLU A 160 -74.45 83.24 -22.42
C GLU A 160 -73.54 82.61 -23.49
N LEU A 161 -73.69 83.01 -24.75
CA LEU A 161 -72.84 82.53 -25.85
C LEU A 161 -71.36 82.92 -25.65
N MET A 162 -71.07 84.08 -25.05
CA MET A 162 -69.71 84.48 -24.73
C MET A 162 -69.09 83.59 -23.66
N VAL A 163 -69.85 83.24 -22.62
CA VAL A 163 -69.41 82.29 -21.58
C VAL A 163 -69.17 80.90 -22.19
N GLU A 164 -70.09 80.43 -23.03
CA GLU A 164 -69.94 79.15 -23.72
C GLU A 164 -68.69 79.12 -24.61
N LYS A 165 -68.45 80.19 -25.38
CA LYS A 165 -67.23 80.33 -26.20
C LYS A 165 -65.96 80.23 -25.34
N LEU A 166 -65.92 80.90 -24.19
CA LEU A 166 -64.78 80.83 -23.28
C LEU A 166 -64.59 79.43 -22.70
N ASN A 167 -65.68 78.74 -22.34
CA ASN A 167 -65.64 77.36 -21.85
C ASN A 167 -65.12 76.39 -22.93
N LEU A 168 -65.60 76.51 -24.16
CA LEU A 168 -65.13 75.71 -25.29
C LEU A 168 -63.65 75.97 -25.58
N GLN A 169 -63.19 77.22 -25.49
CA GLN A 169 -61.78 77.56 -25.66
C GLN A 169 -60.90 76.96 -24.56
N SER A 170 -61.36 76.96 -23.30
CA SER A 170 -60.65 76.29 -22.20
C SER A 170 -60.53 74.79 -22.45
N ARG A 171 -61.63 74.13 -22.82
CA ARG A 171 -61.62 72.69 -23.14
C ARG A 171 -60.71 72.35 -24.31
N LEU A 172 -60.66 73.22 -25.32
CA LEU A 172 -59.77 73.03 -26.46
C LEU A 172 -58.30 73.07 -26.03
N ASN A 173 -57.92 74.02 -25.18
CA ASN A 173 -56.56 74.12 -24.63
C ASN A 173 -56.21 72.87 -23.79
N ASP A 174 -57.15 72.36 -22.99
CA ASP A 174 -56.93 71.14 -22.21
C ASP A 174 -56.68 69.92 -23.12
N TYR A 175 -57.47 69.76 -24.19
CA TYR A 175 -57.25 68.69 -25.17
C TYR A 175 -55.93 68.83 -25.93
N GLU A 176 -55.49 70.04 -26.23
CA GLU A 176 -54.18 70.29 -26.86
C GLU A 176 -53.03 69.88 -25.94
N ASN A 177 -53.12 70.25 -24.66
CA ASN A 177 -52.14 69.86 -23.64
C ASN A 177 -52.09 68.33 -23.45
N ASP A 178 -53.24 67.66 -23.40
CA ASP A 178 -53.33 66.20 -23.34
C ASP A 178 -52.73 65.55 -24.60
N GLY A 179 -52.94 66.15 -25.78
CA GLY A 179 -52.32 65.74 -27.03
C GLY A 179 -50.79 65.75 -26.96
N ILE A 180 -50.21 66.86 -26.48
CA ILE A 180 -48.76 67.01 -26.29
C ILE A 180 -48.23 65.97 -25.30
N ARG A 181 -48.93 65.76 -24.18
CA ARG A 181 -48.53 64.76 -23.18
C ARG A 181 -48.55 63.36 -23.77
N ASN A 182 -49.61 62.97 -24.47
CA ASN A 182 -49.73 61.66 -25.10
C ASN A 182 -48.62 61.44 -26.14
N GLU A 183 -48.28 62.44 -26.94
CA GLU A 183 -47.18 62.36 -27.91
C GLU A 183 -45.82 62.12 -27.21
N SER A 184 -45.58 62.80 -26.08
CA SER A 184 -44.38 62.59 -25.28
C SER A 184 -44.30 61.18 -24.70
N GLU A 185 -45.42 60.63 -24.21
CA GLU A 185 -45.50 59.28 -23.67
C GLU A 185 -45.29 58.22 -24.76
N VAL A 186 -45.89 58.41 -25.95
CA VAL A 186 -45.68 57.54 -27.12
C VAL A 186 -44.21 57.54 -27.53
N THR A 187 -43.56 58.71 -27.54
CA THR A 187 -42.13 58.83 -27.87
C THR A 187 -41.26 58.08 -26.85
N ARG A 188 -41.57 58.21 -25.56
CA ARG A 188 -40.89 57.47 -24.47
C ARG A 188 -41.06 55.96 -24.62
N ILE A 189 -42.28 55.49 -24.91
CA ILE A 189 -42.58 54.07 -25.10
C ILE A 189 -41.82 53.51 -26.31
N LYS A 190 -41.78 54.24 -27.43
CA LYS A 190 -41.00 53.85 -28.61
C LYS A 190 -39.51 53.69 -28.29
N ARG A 191 -38.95 54.59 -27.48
CA ARG A 191 -37.54 54.49 -27.04
C ARG A 191 -37.29 53.23 -26.22
N LEU A 192 -38.13 53.00 -25.19
CA LEU A 192 -38.04 51.80 -24.35
C LEU A 192 -38.20 50.51 -25.17
N LEU A 193 -39.14 50.48 -26.12
CA LEU A 193 -39.33 49.33 -27.00
C LEU A 193 -38.05 49.02 -27.81
N ASN A 194 -37.38 50.05 -28.32
CA ASN A 194 -36.13 49.88 -29.07
C ASN A 194 -34.98 49.42 -28.16
N GLU A 195 -34.87 49.97 -26.95
CA GLU A 195 -33.89 49.54 -25.93
C GLU A 195 -34.09 48.05 -25.60
N THR A 196 -35.31 47.63 -25.24
CA THR A 196 -35.64 46.23 -24.95
C THR A 196 -35.37 45.31 -26.14
N LYS A 197 -35.66 45.76 -27.38
CA LYS A 197 -35.37 44.97 -28.59
C LYS A 197 -33.86 44.77 -28.78
N SER A 198 -33.05 45.79 -28.47
CA SER A 198 -31.60 45.71 -28.50
C SER A 198 -31.07 44.72 -27.45
N GLU A 199 -31.53 44.85 -26.21
CA GLU A 199 -31.17 43.93 -25.11
C GLU A 199 -31.54 42.48 -25.43
N LEU A 200 -32.74 42.25 -25.99
CA LEU A 200 -33.18 40.93 -26.42
C LEU A 200 -32.26 40.35 -27.50
N SER A 201 -31.77 41.17 -28.44
CA SER A 201 -30.82 40.73 -29.46
C SER A 201 -29.47 40.32 -28.85
N VAL A 202 -28.97 41.08 -27.87
CA VAL A 202 -27.73 40.76 -27.16
C VAL A 202 -27.88 39.45 -26.37
N MET A 203 -28.96 39.32 -25.59
CA MET A 203 -29.24 38.08 -24.85
C MET A 203 -29.38 36.86 -25.77
N LYS A 204 -29.96 37.04 -26.96
CA LYS A 204 -30.04 35.96 -27.96
C LYS A 204 -28.65 35.52 -28.43
N THR A 205 -27.77 36.47 -28.75
CA THR A 205 -26.39 36.15 -29.16
C THR A 205 -25.58 35.48 -28.06
N GLU A 206 -25.76 35.91 -26.81
CA GLU A 206 -25.12 35.28 -25.65
C GLU A 206 -25.62 33.85 -25.43
N ASN A 207 -26.94 33.62 -25.56
CA ASN A 207 -27.52 32.28 -25.47
C ASN A 207 -26.99 31.34 -26.57
N ASP A 208 -26.85 31.83 -27.81
CA ASP A 208 -26.26 31.05 -28.91
C ASP A 208 -24.77 30.73 -28.67
N HIS A 209 -24.03 31.65 -28.04
CA HIS A 209 -22.65 31.41 -27.61
C HIS A 209 -22.58 30.34 -26.52
N LEU A 210 -23.39 30.45 -25.47
CA LEU A 210 -23.45 29.47 -24.37
C LEU A 210 -23.85 28.07 -24.87
N LYS A 211 -24.80 27.97 -25.81
CA LYS A 211 -25.13 26.68 -26.45
C LYS A 211 -23.93 26.06 -27.15
N SER A 212 -23.17 26.87 -27.90
CA SER A 212 -21.97 26.41 -28.60
C SER A 212 -20.88 25.95 -27.62
N GLU A 213 -20.72 26.64 -26.49
CA GLU A 213 -19.80 26.25 -25.43
C GLU A 213 -20.21 24.92 -24.76
N ILE A 214 -21.51 24.76 -24.46
CA ILE A 214 -22.07 23.50 -23.93
C ILE A 214 -21.83 22.33 -24.89
N GLU A 215 -22.06 22.51 -26.19
CA GLU A 215 -21.79 21.48 -27.20
C GLU A 215 -20.30 21.08 -27.23
N SER A 216 -19.39 22.07 -27.17
CA SER A 216 -17.95 21.83 -27.10
C SER A 216 -17.55 21.05 -25.84
N LEU A 217 -18.07 21.44 -24.67
CA LEU A 217 -17.82 20.76 -23.41
C LEU A 217 -18.36 19.32 -23.43
N ASN A 218 -19.55 19.09 -23.98
CA ASN A 218 -20.12 17.75 -24.15
C ASN A 218 -19.24 16.86 -25.03
N LYS A 219 -18.68 17.40 -26.13
CA LYS A 219 -17.72 16.68 -26.96
C LYS A 219 -16.46 16.29 -26.17
N GLN A 220 -15.91 17.21 -25.38
CA GLN A 220 -14.74 16.92 -24.52
C GLN A 220 -15.04 15.86 -23.46
N ILE A 221 -16.24 15.88 -22.86
CA ILE A 221 -16.70 14.86 -21.91
C ILE A 221 -16.76 13.49 -22.59
N GLN A 222 -17.30 13.42 -23.80
CA GLN A 222 -17.38 12.18 -24.57
C GLN A 222 -15.98 11.62 -24.87
N GLU A 223 -15.05 12.45 -25.35
CA GLU A 223 -13.67 12.03 -25.60
C GLU A 223 -12.95 11.52 -24.34
N LYS A 224 -13.17 12.16 -23.18
CA LYS A 224 -12.63 11.70 -21.90
C LYS A 224 -13.26 10.36 -21.49
N THR A 225 -14.55 10.19 -21.71
CA THR A 225 -15.29 8.95 -21.41
C THR A 225 -14.78 7.77 -22.24
N ASP A 226 -14.50 8.00 -23.52
CA ASP A 226 -13.92 6.99 -24.41
C ASP A 226 -12.50 6.60 -23.97
N LYS A 227 -11.68 7.59 -23.59
CA LYS A 227 -10.34 7.35 -23.02
C LYS A 227 -10.39 6.53 -21.73
N ILE A 228 -11.32 6.83 -20.82
CA ILE A 228 -11.53 6.07 -19.58
C ILE A 228 -11.94 4.63 -19.91
N THR A 229 -12.85 4.44 -20.86
CA THR A 229 -13.32 3.12 -21.28
C THR A 229 -12.18 2.28 -21.85
N SER A 230 -11.35 2.86 -22.71
CA SER A 230 -10.15 2.21 -23.26
C SER A 230 -9.14 1.83 -22.18
N LYS A 231 -8.80 2.75 -21.27
CA LYS A 231 -7.92 2.47 -20.13
C LYS A 231 -8.48 1.36 -19.23
N SER A 232 -9.79 1.37 -18.98
CA SER A 232 -10.47 0.34 -18.17
C SER A 232 -10.42 -1.04 -18.82
N LYS A 233 -10.48 -1.13 -20.15
CA LYS A 233 -10.25 -2.39 -20.88
C LYS A 233 -8.80 -2.86 -20.69
N LYS A 234 -7.82 -1.97 -20.83
CA LYS A 234 -6.39 -2.31 -20.62
C LYS A 234 -6.11 -2.80 -19.20
N VAL A 235 -6.67 -2.14 -18.18
CA VAL A 235 -6.58 -2.57 -16.77
C VAL A 235 -7.15 -3.97 -16.57
N ARG A 236 -8.32 -4.26 -17.16
CA ARG A 236 -8.92 -5.61 -17.10
C ARG A 236 -8.01 -6.67 -17.73
N SER A 237 -7.40 -6.39 -18.88
CA SER A 237 -6.44 -7.30 -19.52
C SER A 237 -5.20 -7.52 -18.66
N LEU A 238 -4.63 -6.47 -18.10
CA LEU A 238 -3.47 -6.57 -17.19
C LEU A 238 -3.79 -7.36 -15.92
N LYS A 239 -4.98 -7.17 -15.35
CA LYS A 239 -5.43 -7.94 -14.18
C LYS A 239 -5.52 -9.44 -14.50
N ARG A 240 -6.03 -9.81 -15.69
CA ARG A 240 -6.07 -11.21 -16.14
C ARG A 240 -4.67 -11.79 -16.33
N LEU A 241 -3.75 -11.03 -16.93
CA LEU A 241 -2.37 -11.46 -17.12
C LEU A 241 -1.64 -11.64 -15.79
N ALA A 242 -1.80 -10.70 -14.85
CA ALA A 242 -1.26 -10.83 -13.50
C ALA A 242 -1.78 -12.10 -12.79
N GLN A 243 -3.09 -12.37 -12.87
CA GLN A 243 -3.68 -13.58 -12.30
C GLN A 243 -3.11 -14.85 -12.94
N SER A 244 -2.93 -14.88 -14.26
CA SER A 244 -2.31 -16.00 -14.97
C SER A 244 -0.89 -16.25 -14.48
N ASN A 245 -0.08 -15.19 -14.40
CA ASN A 245 1.30 -15.27 -13.91
C ASN A 245 1.37 -15.75 -12.46
N THR A 246 0.47 -15.29 -11.58
CA THR A 246 0.38 -15.78 -10.20
C THR A 246 0.08 -17.29 -10.17
N ASN A 247 -0.85 -17.77 -11.00
CA ASN A 247 -1.17 -19.19 -11.09
C ASN A 247 0.05 -20.01 -11.58
N GLU A 248 0.78 -19.51 -12.58
CA GLU A 248 2.00 -20.14 -13.08
C GLU A 248 3.11 -20.20 -12.03
N ILE A 249 3.37 -19.10 -11.32
CA ILE A 249 4.34 -19.05 -10.22
C ILE A 249 3.98 -20.08 -9.15
N ASN A 250 2.71 -20.15 -8.75
CA ASN A 250 2.25 -21.13 -7.77
C ASN A 250 2.46 -22.58 -8.26
N MET A 251 2.20 -22.85 -9.55
CA MET A 251 2.48 -24.16 -10.14
C MET A 251 3.98 -24.48 -10.10
N TYR A 252 4.87 -23.54 -10.47
CA TYR A 252 6.31 -23.75 -10.43
C TYR A 252 6.83 -23.95 -9.00
N ASN A 253 6.35 -23.17 -8.04
CA ASN A 253 6.68 -23.33 -6.63
C ASN A 253 6.27 -24.72 -6.11
N SER A 254 5.07 -25.19 -6.46
CA SER A 254 4.62 -26.55 -6.10
C SER A 254 5.52 -27.62 -6.72
N LYS A 255 5.88 -27.49 -8.00
CA LYS A 255 6.81 -28.40 -8.68
C LYS A 255 8.19 -28.41 -8.02
N PHE A 256 8.71 -27.23 -7.68
CA PHE A 256 9.99 -27.08 -7.00
C PHE A 256 9.97 -27.73 -5.61
N GLN A 257 8.94 -27.45 -4.79
CA GLN A 257 8.76 -28.08 -3.48
C GLN A 257 8.73 -29.61 -3.58
N LYS A 258 7.97 -30.18 -4.53
CA LYS A 258 7.93 -31.62 -4.77
C LYS A 258 9.32 -32.19 -5.10
N ARG A 259 10.08 -31.52 -5.96
CA ARG A 259 11.45 -31.93 -6.31
C ARG A 259 12.41 -31.81 -5.12
N SER A 260 12.30 -30.75 -4.33
CA SER A 260 13.11 -30.54 -3.13
C SER A 260 12.86 -31.63 -2.10
N ILE A 261 11.60 -32.01 -1.85
CA ILE A 261 11.26 -33.12 -0.95
C ILE A 261 11.82 -34.44 -1.48
N MET A 262 11.67 -34.72 -2.78
CA MET A 262 12.23 -35.92 -3.40
C MET A 262 13.76 -35.98 -3.27
N PHE A 263 14.45 -34.88 -3.53
CA PHE A 263 15.89 -34.78 -3.39
C PHE A 263 16.34 -34.97 -1.93
N GLN A 264 15.63 -34.36 -0.98
CA GLN A 264 15.90 -34.54 0.44
C GLN A 264 15.77 -36.02 0.84
N SER A 265 14.69 -36.70 0.42
CA SER A 265 14.53 -38.13 0.67
C SER A 265 15.67 -38.96 0.07
N GLN A 266 16.07 -38.68 -1.17
CA GLN A 266 17.20 -39.37 -1.81
C GLN A 266 18.53 -39.13 -1.09
N PHE A 267 18.74 -37.91 -0.58
CA PHE A 267 19.93 -37.57 0.20
C PHE A 267 19.93 -38.26 1.56
N ASP A 268 18.79 -38.31 2.24
CA ASP A 268 18.64 -39.01 3.52
C ASP A 268 18.90 -40.52 3.34
N ASP A 269 18.37 -41.13 2.28
CA ASP A 269 18.63 -42.52 1.92
C ASP A 269 20.12 -42.77 1.63
N PHE A 270 20.78 -41.84 0.92
CA PHE A 270 22.22 -41.91 0.68
C PHE A 270 23.03 -41.83 1.98
N VAL A 271 22.74 -40.85 2.85
CA VAL A 271 23.41 -40.69 4.14
C VAL A 271 23.23 -41.94 5.00
N LYS A 272 22.02 -42.51 5.03
CA LYS A 272 21.73 -43.77 5.72
C LYS A 272 22.58 -44.92 5.18
N SER A 273 22.64 -45.08 3.86
CA SER A 273 23.46 -46.12 3.22
C SER A 273 24.95 -45.96 3.55
N VAL A 274 25.50 -44.75 3.50
CA VAL A 274 26.89 -44.47 3.89
C VAL A 274 27.12 -44.78 5.37
N SER A 275 26.19 -44.40 6.25
CA SER A 275 26.27 -44.69 7.68
C SER A 275 26.29 -46.21 7.96
N GLU A 276 25.43 -46.97 7.28
CA GLU A 276 25.42 -48.44 7.33
C GLU A 276 26.75 -49.03 6.86
N GLN A 277 27.32 -48.54 5.76
CA GLN A 277 28.64 -48.98 5.28
C GLN A 277 29.76 -48.67 6.27
N VAL A 278 29.77 -47.47 6.86
CA VAL A 278 30.74 -47.08 7.90
C VAL A 278 30.62 -47.99 9.11
N SER A 279 29.40 -48.34 9.53
CA SER A 279 29.16 -49.29 10.63
C SER A 279 29.74 -50.67 10.32
N VAL A 280 29.51 -51.20 9.11
CA VAL A 280 30.07 -52.48 8.66
C VAL A 280 31.60 -52.44 8.62
N ILE A 281 32.20 -51.35 8.14
CA ILE A 281 33.67 -51.18 8.13
C ILE A 281 34.20 -51.14 9.56
N LYS A 282 33.55 -50.40 10.45
CA LYS A 282 33.92 -50.34 11.88
C LYS A 282 33.91 -51.73 12.51
N GLU A 283 32.86 -52.52 12.28
CA GLU A 283 32.76 -53.90 12.78
C GLU A 283 33.89 -54.79 12.22
N LYS A 284 34.24 -54.64 10.94
CA LYS A 284 35.38 -55.36 10.33
C LYS A 284 36.72 -54.96 10.96
N ILE A 285 36.93 -53.67 11.23
CA ILE A 285 38.13 -53.17 11.90
C ILE A 285 38.22 -53.72 13.33
N GLU A 286 37.12 -53.69 14.10
CA GLU A 286 37.07 -54.24 15.46
C GLU A 286 37.38 -55.76 15.44
N LYS A 287 36.79 -56.52 14.52
CA LYS A 287 37.10 -57.95 14.35
C LYS A 287 38.57 -58.20 14.02
N ALA A 288 39.15 -57.41 13.11
CA ALA A 288 40.56 -57.52 12.75
C ALA A 288 41.49 -57.15 13.92
N GLN A 289 41.13 -56.11 14.69
CA GLN A 289 41.86 -55.68 15.88
C GLN A 289 41.83 -56.76 16.96
N ILE A 290 40.66 -57.34 17.26
CA ILE A 290 40.52 -58.45 18.21
C ILE A 290 41.38 -59.64 17.75
N SER A 291 41.29 -60.02 16.47
CA SER A 291 42.09 -61.12 15.92
C SER A 291 43.60 -60.86 16.00
N SER A 292 44.04 -59.63 15.75
CA SER A 292 45.44 -59.22 15.86
C SER A 292 45.92 -59.25 17.31
N GLN A 293 45.14 -58.69 18.25
CA GLN A 293 45.44 -58.73 19.68
C GLN A 293 45.53 -60.16 20.21
N GLN A 294 44.61 -61.03 19.81
CA GLN A 294 44.66 -62.46 20.13
C GLN A 294 45.93 -63.13 19.54
N GLY A 295 46.27 -62.83 18.29
CA GLY A 295 47.49 -63.33 17.65
C GLY A 295 48.77 -62.92 18.39
N VAL A 296 48.88 -61.65 18.77
CA VAL A 296 50.01 -61.11 19.55
C VAL A 296 50.06 -61.74 20.94
N SER A 297 48.92 -61.84 21.63
CA SER A 297 48.85 -62.45 22.97
C SER A 297 49.25 -63.92 22.95
N ASN A 298 48.80 -64.68 21.94
CA ASN A 298 49.21 -66.07 21.73
C ASN A 298 50.72 -66.19 21.45
N LEU A 299 51.27 -65.30 20.62
CA LEU A 299 52.71 -65.25 20.35
C LEU A 299 53.53 -64.93 21.61
N LEU A 300 53.11 -63.93 22.40
CA LEU A 300 53.75 -63.55 23.65
C LEU A 300 53.68 -64.67 24.69
N ASN A 301 52.53 -65.31 24.85
CA ASN A 301 52.37 -66.46 25.74
C ASN A 301 53.24 -67.64 25.33
N ASN A 302 53.31 -67.95 24.03
CA ASN A 302 54.18 -69.02 23.53
C ASN A 302 55.66 -68.71 23.71
N ARG A 303 56.08 -67.45 23.47
CA ARG A 303 57.46 -67.02 23.75
C ARG A 303 57.78 -67.06 25.23
N SER A 304 56.88 -66.58 26.09
CA SER A 304 57.01 -66.60 27.55
C SER A 304 57.20 -68.03 28.07
N LYS A 305 56.32 -68.96 27.67
CA LYS A 305 56.45 -70.39 28.01
C LYS A 305 57.78 -70.98 27.55
N LYS A 306 58.22 -70.66 26.33
CA LYS A 306 59.51 -71.12 25.78
C LYS A 306 60.69 -70.57 26.59
N TYR A 307 60.65 -69.29 26.97
CA TYR A 307 61.65 -68.65 27.82
C TYR A 307 61.69 -69.26 29.22
N GLN A 308 60.53 -69.43 29.86
CA GLN A 308 60.43 -70.07 31.19
C GLN A 308 61.04 -71.48 31.20
N SER A 309 60.76 -72.30 30.17
CA SER A 309 61.37 -73.65 30.09
C SER A 309 62.89 -73.62 29.92
N LYS A 310 63.44 -72.60 29.24
CA LYS A 310 64.89 -72.43 29.08
C LYS A 310 65.54 -72.01 30.39
N VAL A 311 64.95 -71.04 31.09
CA VAL A 311 65.43 -70.60 32.40
C VAL A 311 65.45 -71.77 33.37
N TYR A 312 64.36 -72.55 33.45
CA TYR A 312 64.28 -73.71 34.33
C TYR A 312 65.39 -74.74 34.08
N ARG A 313 65.70 -75.03 32.81
CA ARG A 313 66.82 -75.93 32.45
C ARG A 313 68.18 -75.37 32.85
N GLN A 314 68.40 -74.07 32.72
CA GLN A 314 69.66 -73.42 33.10
C GLN A 314 69.84 -73.40 34.63
N THR A 315 68.79 -73.09 35.37
CA THR A 315 68.70 -73.18 36.83
C THR A 315 69.10 -74.58 37.33
N GLU A 316 68.61 -75.65 36.69
CA GLU A 316 68.96 -77.02 37.06
C GLU A 316 70.46 -77.34 36.83
N ILE A 317 71.03 -76.85 35.73
CA ILE A 317 72.46 -77.05 35.41
C ILE A 317 73.35 -76.34 36.45
N VAL A 318 73.04 -75.09 36.78
CA VAL A 318 73.80 -74.31 37.77
C VAL A 318 73.73 -74.98 39.15
N GLN A 319 72.56 -75.48 39.57
CA GLN A 319 72.41 -76.20 40.84
C GLN A 319 73.23 -77.50 40.88
N ARG A 320 73.26 -78.26 39.77
CA ARG A 320 74.08 -79.48 39.65
C ARG A 320 75.58 -79.17 39.73
N LEU A 321 76.03 -78.09 39.08
CA LEU A 321 77.43 -77.65 39.12
C LEU A 321 77.83 -77.20 40.53
N ALA A 322 77.00 -76.38 41.20
CA ALA A 322 77.25 -75.96 42.58
C ALA A 322 77.36 -77.17 43.53
N SER A 323 76.46 -78.14 43.40
CA SER A 323 76.51 -79.39 44.19
C SER A 323 77.76 -80.22 43.91
N LEU A 324 78.22 -80.28 42.65
CA LEU A 324 79.44 -81.00 42.28
C LEU A 324 80.69 -80.36 42.89
N CYS A 325 80.81 -79.03 42.83
CA CYS A 325 81.91 -78.28 43.42
C CYS A 325 81.98 -78.49 44.94
N ALA A 326 80.83 -78.50 45.63
CA ALA A 326 80.77 -78.78 47.06
C ALA A 326 81.25 -80.20 47.39
N LYS A 327 80.87 -81.20 46.59
CA LYS A 327 81.34 -82.60 46.78
C LYS A 327 82.84 -82.73 46.61
N ILE A 328 83.43 -82.10 45.58
CA ILE A 328 84.88 -82.13 45.35
C ILE A 328 85.63 -81.48 46.52
N ALA A 329 85.12 -80.38 47.04
CA ALA A 329 85.69 -79.67 48.18
C ALA A 329 85.36 -80.30 49.56
N ASN A 330 84.64 -81.43 49.59
CA ASN A 330 84.17 -82.10 50.80
C ASN A 330 83.37 -81.16 51.75
N ILE A 331 82.63 -80.22 51.17
CA ILE A 331 81.71 -79.34 51.88
C ILE A 331 80.37 -80.08 52.05
N GLN A 332 79.81 -80.05 53.27
CA GLN A 332 78.50 -80.66 53.54
C GLN A 332 77.42 -80.05 52.63
N SER A 333 76.54 -80.90 52.09
CA SER A 333 75.51 -80.51 51.12
C SER A 333 74.51 -79.47 51.65
N SER A 334 74.40 -79.30 52.97
CA SER A 334 73.59 -78.26 53.61
C SER A 334 74.17 -76.84 53.47
N ASN A 335 75.44 -76.72 53.07
CA ASN A 335 76.15 -75.45 52.94
C ASN A 335 76.29 -74.99 51.48
N VAL A 336 75.63 -75.68 50.55
CA VAL A 336 75.50 -75.26 49.15
C VAL A 336 74.32 -74.29 49.08
N PRO A 337 74.51 -73.04 48.64
CA PRO A 337 73.42 -72.08 48.54
C PRO A 337 72.30 -72.58 47.61
N GLY A 338 71.07 -72.12 47.87
CA GLY A 338 69.93 -72.40 47.00
C GLY A 338 70.12 -71.75 45.64
N ILE A 339 69.48 -72.31 44.61
CA ILE A 339 69.63 -71.79 43.25
C ILE A 339 69.10 -70.37 43.10
N ASP A 340 68.05 -70.03 43.85
CA ASP A 340 67.49 -68.68 43.89
C ASP A 340 68.47 -67.70 44.54
N ASP A 341 69.26 -68.14 45.52
CA ASP A 341 70.28 -67.31 46.15
C ASP A 341 71.47 -67.10 45.18
N LEU A 342 71.88 -68.14 44.45
CA LEU A 342 72.96 -68.06 43.45
C LEU A 342 72.62 -67.17 42.24
N MET A 343 71.35 -67.17 41.82
CA MET A 343 70.91 -66.44 40.63
C MET A 343 70.54 -64.98 40.94
N ASN A 344 70.06 -64.69 42.15
CA ASN A 344 69.59 -63.36 42.52
C ASN A 344 70.60 -62.54 43.34
N ASP A 345 71.60 -63.17 43.96
CA ASP A 345 72.66 -62.48 44.70
C ASP A 345 74.05 -62.97 44.27
N PRO A 346 74.77 -62.19 43.44
CA PRO A 346 76.13 -62.52 43.00
C PRO A 346 77.11 -62.77 44.15
N SER A 347 76.89 -62.10 45.29
CA SER A 347 77.72 -62.19 46.49
C SER A 347 77.67 -63.61 47.10
N THR A 348 76.53 -64.27 47.00
CA THR A 348 76.33 -65.64 47.48
C THR A 348 77.10 -66.66 46.66
N LEU A 349 77.19 -66.46 45.33
CA LEU A 349 78.04 -67.27 44.45
C LEU A 349 79.53 -67.07 44.77
N GLU A 350 79.98 -65.82 44.93
CA GLU A 350 81.37 -65.51 45.28
C GLU A 350 81.78 -66.12 46.63
N PHE A 351 80.91 -66.01 47.63
CA PHE A 351 81.14 -66.59 48.95
C PHE A 351 81.21 -68.13 48.90
N PHE A 352 80.36 -68.76 48.10
CA PHE A 352 80.39 -70.21 47.89
C PHE A 352 81.68 -70.65 47.18
N ILE A 353 82.11 -69.93 46.14
CA ILE A 353 83.39 -70.17 45.46
C ILE A 353 84.55 -70.04 46.44
N GLY A 354 84.57 -68.98 47.27
CA GLY A 354 85.61 -68.78 48.29
C GLY A 354 85.67 -69.94 49.29
N ARG A 355 84.52 -70.44 49.75
CA ARG A 355 84.46 -71.62 50.64
C ARG A 355 85.00 -72.89 49.97
N VAL A 356 84.62 -73.14 48.72
CA VAL A 356 85.11 -74.28 47.91
C VAL A 356 86.63 -74.20 47.77
N GLN A 357 87.18 -73.03 47.46
CA GLN A 357 88.63 -72.83 47.33
C GLN A 357 89.37 -73.06 48.65
N SER A 358 88.92 -72.45 49.75
CA SER A 358 89.54 -72.64 51.06
C SER A 358 89.51 -74.10 51.53
N ALA A 359 88.41 -74.81 51.29
CA ALA A 359 88.30 -76.23 51.66
C ALA A 359 89.26 -77.12 50.83
N ILE A 360 89.42 -76.85 49.54
CA ILE A 360 90.41 -77.52 48.69
C ILE A 360 91.84 -77.22 49.16
N GLU A 361 92.15 -75.98 49.51
CA GLU A 361 93.46 -75.59 50.05
C GLU A 361 93.76 -76.26 51.40
N MET A 362 92.76 -76.35 52.29
CA MET A 362 92.87 -77.08 53.55
C MET A 362 93.14 -78.58 53.33
N GLN A 363 92.43 -79.21 52.37
CA GLN A 363 92.72 -80.60 52.00
C GLN A 363 94.14 -80.76 51.47
N ARG A 364 94.59 -79.84 50.61
CA ARG A 364 95.94 -79.86 50.06
C ARG A 364 97.00 -79.74 51.15
N ALA A 365 96.79 -78.87 52.14
CA ALA A 365 97.66 -78.72 53.30
C ALA A 365 97.65 -79.96 54.21
N ALA A 366 96.50 -80.60 54.41
CA ALA A 366 96.38 -81.86 55.14
C ALA A 366 97.14 -82.99 54.46
N PHE A 367 96.99 -83.16 53.13
CA PHE A 367 97.76 -84.12 52.36
C PHE A 367 99.27 -83.85 52.42
N GLN A 368 99.70 -82.59 52.37
CA GLN A 368 101.11 -82.21 52.49
C GLN A 368 101.68 -82.55 53.90
N SER A 369 100.88 -82.38 54.94
CA SER A 369 101.22 -82.72 56.33
C SER A 369 101.37 -84.23 56.54
N ASP A 370 100.46 -85.02 55.97
CA ASP A 370 100.52 -86.49 56.06
C ASP A 370 101.73 -87.06 55.29
N LEU A 371 102.08 -86.45 54.15
CA LEU A 371 103.32 -86.74 53.42
C LEU A 371 104.57 -86.53 54.28
N ASN A 372 104.64 -85.41 55.01
CA ASN A 372 105.76 -85.10 55.89
C ASN A 372 105.87 -86.06 57.10
N LYS A 373 104.74 -86.56 57.64
CA LYS A 373 104.75 -87.56 58.72
C LYS A 373 105.27 -88.93 58.29
N ILE A 374 104.90 -89.36 57.08
CA ILE A 374 105.37 -90.63 56.50
C ILE A 374 106.90 -90.59 56.27
N GLU A 375 107.42 -89.44 55.83
CA GLU A 375 108.86 -89.26 55.61
C GLU A 375 109.68 -89.37 56.92
N ILE A 376 109.14 -88.87 58.03
CA ILE A 376 109.80 -88.91 59.35
C ILE A 376 109.76 -90.33 59.95
N GLN A 377 108.69 -91.10 59.76
CA GLN A 377 108.59 -92.49 60.23
C GLN A 377 109.52 -93.45 59.46
N ALA A 378 109.79 -93.19 58.19
CA ALA A 378 110.72 -93.99 57.38
C ALA A 378 112.19 -93.82 57.80
N LYS A 379 112.58 -92.64 58.32
CA LYS A 379 113.97 -92.38 58.76
C LYS A 379 114.31 -93.00 60.12
N GLN A 380 113.32 -93.26 60.98
CA GLN A 380 113.55 -93.86 62.31
C GLN A 380 113.61 -95.39 62.33
N SER A 381 113.09 -96.07 61.30
CA SER A 381 112.99 -97.54 61.24
C SER A 381 114.22 -98.24 60.61
N ILE A 382 115.20 -97.49 60.09
CA ILE A 382 116.40 -98.04 59.41
C ILE A 382 117.61 -98.23 60.35
N GLN A 383 117.58 -97.70 61.58
CA GLN A 383 118.77 -97.67 62.45
C GLN A 383 118.88 -98.81 63.50
N GLN A 384 117.97 -99.80 63.52
CA GLN A 384 117.92 -100.85 64.55
C GLN A 384 118.01 -102.31 64.09
N GLN A 385 118.28 -102.64 62.83
CA GLN A 385 118.58 -104.04 62.44
C GLN A 385 119.80 -104.16 61.52
N LYS A 386 120.96 -104.33 62.15
CA LYS A 386 122.18 -104.94 61.62
C LYS A 386 122.09 -106.46 61.84
N SER A 387 122.05 -107.28 60.78
CA SER A 387 122.76 -108.58 60.78
C SER A 387 123.00 -109.12 59.35
N ALA A 388 124.28 -109.41 59.10
CA ALA A 388 124.90 -110.28 58.11
C ALA A 388 124.21 -110.58 56.76
N LEU A 389 124.76 -110.01 55.68
CA LEU A 389 124.67 -110.59 54.33
C LEU A 389 126.07 -110.70 53.72
N SER A 390 126.42 -111.95 53.42
CA SER A 390 127.71 -112.48 52.99
C SER A 390 128.17 -111.91 51.64
N THR A 391 129.49 -111.73 51.51
CA THR A 391 130.25 -111.11 50.43
C THR A 391 129.91 -111.61 49.01
N THR A 392 129.29 -112.78 48.88
CA THR A 392 128.83 -113.33 47.59
C THR A 392 127.61 -112.57 47.03
N VAL A 393 126.72 -112.05 47.87
CA VAL A 393 125.50 -111.32 47.43
C VAL A 393 125.85 -109.89 47.00
N ALA A 394 126.85 -109.27 47.62
CA ALA A 394 127.33 -107.95 47.21
C ALA A 394 127.87 -107.96 45.77
N ARG A 395 128.64 -108.99 45.36
CA ARG A 395 129.10 -109.11 43.96
C ARG A 395 127.98 -109.36 42.96
N PHE A 396 126.93 -110.08 43.35
CA PHE A 396 125.79 -110.31 42.46
C PHE A 396 125.00 -109.01 42.20
N MET A 397 124.74 -108.21 43.24
CA MET A 397 124.03 -106.94 43.09
C MET A 397 124.81 -105.91 42.27
N THR A 398 126.14 -105.87 42.39
CA THR A 398 126.95 -104.96 41.54
C THR A 398 126.91 -105.38 40.07
N ASN A 399 126.93 -106.69 39.77
CA ASN A 399 126.82 -107.18 38.39
C ASN A 399 125.42 -106.95 37.80
N LEU A 400 124.36 -107.10 38.59
CA LEU A 400 122.98 -106.87 38.15
C LEU A 400 122.70 -105.39 37.89
N GLN A 401 123.27 -104.51 38.72
CA GLN A 401 123.15 -103.06 38.55
C GLN A 401 123.97 -102.55 37.37
N GLY A 402 125.14 -103.16 37.08
CA GLY A 402 125.88 -102.94 35.83
C GLY A 402 125.07 -103.33 34.61
N SER A 403 124.51 -104.56 34.61
CA SER A 403 123.74 -105.08 33.47
C SER A 403 122.43 -104.31 33.22
N MET A 404 121.73 -103.84 34.26
CA MET A 404 120.54 -102.99 34.08
C MET A 404 120.85 -101.58 33.58
N ASN A 405 121.97 -100.97 34.00
CA ASN A 405 122.37 -99.66 33.49
C ASN A 405 122.81 -99.74 32.02
N GLU A 406 123.45 -100.84 31.63
CA GLU A 406 123.82 -101.09 30.24
C GLU A 406 122.57 -101.31 29.38
N MET A 407 121.62 -102.11 29.85
CA MET A 407 120.35 -102.35 29.15
C MET A 407 119.49 -101.08 29.02
N THR A 408 119.46 -100.21 30.03
CA THR A 408 118.73 -98.92 29.96
C THR A 408 119.37 -97.98 28.95
N LYS A 409 120.71 -97.97 28.83
CA LYS A 409 121.41 -97.20 27.80
C LYS A 409 121.17 -97.78 26.41
N THR A 410 121.23 -99.09 26.22
CA THR A 410 120.95 -99.71 24.92
C THR A 410 119.51 -99.46 24.48
N LEU A 411 118.54 -99.60 25.38
CA LEU A 411 117.13 -99.41 25.07
C LEU A 411 116.79 -97.95 24.78
N HIS A 412 117.43 -97.00 25.47
CA HIS A 412 117.29 -95.57 25.14
C HIS A 412 117.95 -95.23 23.79
N GLN A 413 119.08 -95.87 23.47
CA GLN A 413 119.78 -95.65 22.20
C GLN A 413 119.04 -96.29 21.01
N ASP A 414 118.43 -97.46 21.19
CA ASP A 414 117.56 -98.09 20.20
C ASP A 414 116.27 -97.26 20.01
N HIS A 415 115.73 -96.67 21.08
CA HIS A 415 114.55 -95.79 20.98
C HIS A 415 114.87 -94.47 20.26
N LEU A 416 116.09 -93.93 20.40
CA LEU A 416 116.57 -92.78 19.63
C LEU A 416 116.86 -93.15 18.17
N GLN A 417 117.39 -94.35 17.90
CA GLN A 417 117.55 -94.85 16.53
C GLN A 417 116.21 -95.13 15.84
N LEU A 418 115.21 -95.61 16.57
CA LEU A 418 113.85 -95.82 16.07
C LEU A 418 113.15 -94.50 15.76
N ILE A 419 113.28 -93.49 16.64
CA ILE A 419 112.77 -92.14 16.37
C ILE A 419 113.51 -91.53 15.16
N GLY A 420 114.83 -91.68 15.07
CA GLY A 420 115.62 -91.25 13.91
C GLY A 420 115.19 -91.92 12.60
N ALA A 421 114.88 -93.22 12.62
CA ALA A 421 114.38 -93.99 11.47
C ALA A 421 112.92 -93.66 11.10
N LEU A 422 112.13 -93.11 12.02
CA LEU A 422 110.76 -92.66 11.79
C LEU A 422 110.66 -91.18 11.42
N THR A 423 111.75 -90.40 11.54
CA THR A 423 111.79 -88.96 11.20
C THR A 423 112.71 -88.58 10.06
N MET A 424 113.34 -89.54 9.36
CA MET A 424 114.16 -89.28 8.18
C MET A 424 113.76 -90.15 6.99
N SER A 425 112.85 -89.63 6.16
CA SER A 425 112.75 -89.73 4.68
C SER A 425 111.28 -89.66 4.23
N ASP A 426 110.79 -88.43 4.13
CA ASP A 426 109.84 -88.05 3.08
C ASP A 426 110.58 -87.01 2.21
N ASP A 427 111.62 -87.50 1.53
CA ASP A 427 112.29 -86.78 0.46
C ASP A 427 111.47 -87.03 -0.82
N SER A 428 110.96 -85.94 -1.41
CA SER A 428 110.76 -85.76 -2.86
C SER A 428 109.67 -86.56 -3.60
N ILE A 429 109.15 -85.93 -4.68
CA ILE A 429 108.37 -86.48 -5.82
C ILE A 429 106.84 -86.37 -5.61
N SER A 430 106.01 -85.59 -6.33
CA SER A 430 106.01 -84.86 -7.62
C SER A 430 104.97 -83.73 -7.49
N GLU A 431 105.08 -82.53 -8.07
CA GLU A 431 105.37 -82.18 -9.47
C GLU A 431 105.86 -80.71 -9.54
#